data_AF-A0A1L5L573-F1
#
_entry.id   AF-A0A1L5L573-F1
#
_cell.length_a   1.000
_cell.length_b   1.000
_cell.length_c   1.000
_cell.angle_alpha   90.00
_cell.angle_beta   90.00
_cell.angle_gamma   90.00
#
_symmetry.space_group_name_H-M   'P 1'
#
loop_
_entity.id
_entity.type
_entity.pdbx_description
1 polymer ?
#
loop_
_entity_poly.entity_id
_entity_poly.type
_entity_poly.pdbx_seq_one_letter_code
_entity_poly.pdbx_strand_id
1 'polypeptide(L)'
;MRLDLDTYKEILDTITRNKSRSLLTGFGVFWGVFMLIALMGGGQGLKEMLQNNFTGFATNTAIIWAQNTTKPYKGFNKGRSWQMEEKDLDRL
;
A
#
# COMPACT_ATOMS: atom_id res chain seq x y z
N MET A 1 28.29 36.05 22.89
CA MET A 1 28.23 34.84 22.07
C MET A 1 28.42 35.29 20.62
N ARG A 2 29.67 35.44 20.17
CA ARG A 2 29.93 35.88 18.80
C ARG A 2 29.67 34.68 17.91
N LEU A 3 28.83 34.86 16.90
CA LEU A 3 28.64 33.85 15.86
C LEU A 3 29.96 33.76 15.12
N ASP A 4 30.71 32.69 15.34
CA ASP A 4 32.00 32.42 14.69
C ASP A 4 31.75 32.01 13.23
N LEU A 5 31.35 33.00 12.42
CA LEU A 5 31.25 32.89 10.96
C LEU A 5 32.54 32.38 10.34
N ASP A 6 33.68 32.67 10.96
CA ASP A 6 34.99 32.17 10.55
C ASP A 6 35.11 30.65 10.69
N THR A 7 34.57 30.06 11.77
CA THR A 7 34.54 28.60 11.95
C THR A 7 33.66 27.91 10.91
N TYR A 8 32.49 28.48 10.60
CA TYR A 8 31.63 27.94 9.53
C TYR A 8 32.30 28.05 8.15
N LYS A 9 33.00 29.16 7.88
CA LYS A 9 33.78 29.34 6.65
C LYS A 9 34.91 28.31 6.55
N GLU A 10 35.66 28.11 7.62
CA GLU A 10 36.78 27.16 7.66
C GLU A 10 36.32 25.72 7.44
N ILE A 11 35.19 25.32 8.05
CA ILE A 11 34.58 24.00 7.84
C ILE A 11 34.14 23.84 6.37
N LEU A 12 33.46 24.86 5.80
CA LEU A 12 33.06 24.84 4.40
C LEU A 12 34.28 24.76 3.46
N ASP A 13 35.35 25.48 3.77
CA ASP A 13 36.57 25.47 2.96
C ASP A 13 37.25 24.10 3.03
N THR A 14 37.25 23.47 4.21
CA THR A 14 37.79 22.12 4.43
C THR A 14 36.99 21.04 3.70
N ILE A 15 35.65 21.13 3.73
CA ILE A 15 34.73 20.26 3.00
C ILE A 15 34.90 20.42 1.49
N THR A 16 35.05 21.67 1.02
CA THR A 16 35.20 22.00 -0.40
C THR A 16 36.59 21.65 -0.94
N ARG A 17 37.61 21.57 -0.07
CA ARG A 17 38.97 21.14 -0.43
C ARG A 17 39.04 19.66 -0.81
N ASN A 18 38.12 18.82 -0.32
CA ASN A 18 38.03 17.40 -0.66
C ASN A 18 36.64 17.06 -1.25
N LYS A 19 36.30 17.72 -2.37
CA LYS A 19 34.98 17.71 -3.00
C LYS A 19 34.37 16.33 -3.15
N SER A 20 35.11 15.35 -3.68
CA SER A 20 34.55 14.04 -4.00
C SER A 20 34.17 13.24 -2.75
N ARG A 21 35.00 13.27 -1.71
CA ARG A 21 34.76 12.49 -0.48
C ARG A 21 33.57 13.04 0.30
N SER A 22 33.54 14.35 0.54
CA SER A 22 32.42 14.99 1.25
C SER A 22 31.11 14.92 0.47
N LEU A 23 31.16 15.02 -0.87
CA LEU A 23 29.96 14.87 -1.68
C LEU A 23 29.42 13.44 -1.61
N LEU A 24 30.27 12.41 -1.73
CA LEU A 24 29.81 11.02 -1.66
C LEU A 24 29.21 10.67 -0.29
N THR A 25 29.80 11.14 0.81
CA THR A 25 29.27 10.88 2.16
C THR A 25 27.94 11.60 2.40
N GLY A 26 27.85 12.88 2.02
CA GLY A 26 26.61 13.66 2.13
C GLY A 26 25.51 13.12 1.22
N PHE A 27 25.87 12.78 -0.02
CA PHE A 27 24.94 12.18 -0.99
C PHE A 27 24.46 10.80 -0.53
N GLY A 28 25.31 9.98 0.10
CA GLY A 28 24.91 8.69 0.65
C GLY A 28 23.84 8.82 1.74
N VAL A 29 24.02 9.75 2.69
CA VAL A 29 23.03 10.02 3.74
C VAL A 29 21.73 10.57 3.13
N PHE A 30 21.85 11.55 2.24
CA PHE A 30 20.70 12.11 1.53
C PHE A 30 19.92 11.03 0.77
N TRP A 31 20.63 10.18 0.03
CA TRP A 31 20.04 9.11 -0.76
C TRP A 31 19.35 8.05 0.12
N GLY A 32 19.95 7.69 1.26
CA GLY A 32 19.36 6.76 2.21
C GLY A 32 18.02 7.27 2.77
N VAL A 33 17.99 8.54 3.20
CA VAL A 33 16.76 9.17 3.70
C VAL A 33 15.73 9.33 2.58
N PHE A 34 16.18 9.71 1.38
CA PHE A 34 15.32 9.83 0.20
C PHE A 34 14.62 8.52 -0.13
N MET A 35 15.35 7.40 -0.18
CA MET A 35 14.77 6.08 -0.48
C MET A 35 13.75 5.65 0.57
N LEU A 36 14.02 5.94 1.85
CA LEU A 36 13.09 5.64 2.94
C LEU A 36 11.77 6.42 2.79
N ILE A 37 11.85 7.74 2.57
CA ILE A 37 10.66 8.58 2.40
C ILE A 37 9.90 8.22 1.12
N ALA A 38 10.61 7.99 0.01
CA ALA A 38 10.00 7.60 -1.26
C ALA A 38 9.22 6.29 -1.14
N LEU A 39 9.78 5.30 -0.45
CA LEU A 39 9.14 4.01 -0.25
C LEU A 39 7.95 4.11 0.71
N MET A 40 8.05 4.89 1.78
CA MET A 40 6.92 5.15 2.69
C MET A 40 5.78 5.88 1.98
N GLY A 41 6.08 6.95 1.24
CA GLY A 41 5.09 7.71 0.50
C GLY A 41 4.44 6.88 -0.62
N GLY A 42 5.25 6.17 -1.40
CA GLY A 42 4.77 5.27 -2.46
C GLY A 42 3.96 4.10 -1.91
N GLY A 43 4.38 3.48 -0.81
CA GLY A 43 3.67 2.37 -0.18
C GLY A 43 2.32 2.77 0.40
N GLN A 44 2.26 3.91 1.09
CA GLN A 44 1.01 4.42 1.63
C GLN A 44 0.07 4.88 0.51
N GLY A 45 0.58 5.61 -0.48
CA GLY A 45 -0.21 6.03 -1.65
C GLY A 45 -0.75 4.84 -2.45
N LEU A 46 0.05 3.80 -2.67
CA LEU A 46 -0.39 2.58 -3.34
C LEU A 46 -1.49 1.87 -2.54
N LYS A 47 -1.33 1.74 -1.22
CA LYS A 47 -2.33 1.13 -0.34
C LYS A 47 -3.67 1.87 -0.43
N GLU A 48 -3.63 3.20 -0.40
CA GLU A 48 -4.83 4.03 -0.44
C GLU A 48 -5.50 3.99 -1.81
N MET A 49 -4.72 3.97 -2.90
CA MET A 49 -5.23 3.73 -4.25
C MET A 49 -5.89 2.37 -4.37
N LEU A 50 -5.25 1.29 -3.89
CA LEU A 50 -5.86 -0.04 -3.89
C LEU A 50 -7.15 -0.03 -3.07
N GLN A 51 -7.13 0.51 -1.85
CA GLN A 51 -8.32 0.59 -0.99
C GLN A 51 -9.46 1.36 -1.67
N ASN A 52 -9.18 2.48 -2.35
CA ASN A 52 -10.18 3.25 -3.09
C ASN A 52 -10.78 2.48 -4.27
N ASN A 53 -9.98 1.65 -4.95
CA ASN A 53 -10.49 0.75 -5.99
C ASN A 53 -11.31 -0.40 -5.38
N PHE A 54 -10.90 -0.93 -4.23
CA PHE A 54 -11.61 -1.98 -3.50
C PHE A 54 -12.81 -1.49 -2.68
N THR A 55 -12.98 -0.19 -2.43
CA THR A 55 -14.23 0.34 -1.84
C THR A 55 -15.45 0.13 -2.73
N GLY A 56 -15.26 -0.06 -4.05
CA GLY A 56 -16.32 -0.57 -4.93
C GLY A 56 -16.70 -2.03 -4.66
N PHE A 57 -15.78 -2.80 -4.07
CA PHE A 57 -15.96 -4.16 -3.54
C PHE A 57 -16.23 -4.16 -2.03
N ALA A 58 -16.84 -3.07 -1.53
CA ALA A 58 -17.07 -2.73 -0.13
C ALA A 58 -16.99 -3.92 0.84
N THR A 59 -16.21 -3.74 1.89
CA THR A 59 -16.06 -4.58 3.08
C THR A 59 -17.36 -5.00 3.80
N ASN A 60 -18.53 -4.62 3.27
CA ASN A 60 -19.87 -4.98 3.73
C ASN A 60 -20.72 -5.68 2.66
N THR A 61 -20.11 -6.09 1.55
CA THR A 61 -20.76 -6.88 0.48
C THR A 61 -20.46 -8.35 0.72
N ALA A 62 -21.47 -9.11 1.13
CA ALA A 62 -21.40 -10.56 1.14
C ALA A 62 -21.67 -11.08 -0.28
N ILE A 63 -20.69 -11.76 -0.88
CA ILE A 63 -20.88 -12.44 -2.16
C ILE A 63 -21.47 -13.81 -1.85
N ILE A 64 -22.74 -14.02 -2.20
CA ILE A 64 -23.44 -15.27 -2.00
C ILE A 64 -23.68 -15.91 -3.37
N TRP A 65 -23.25 -17.16 -3.55
CA TRP A 65 -23.44 -17.89 -4.80
C TRP A 65 -24.01 -19.29 -4.56
N ALA A 66 -24.77 -19.78 -5.52
CA ALA A 66 -25.48 -21.05 -5.40
C ALA A 66 -24.50 -22.22 -5.52
N GLN A 67 -24.42 -23.03 -4.47
CA GLN A 67 -23.70 -24.29 -4.44
C GLN A 67 -24.63 -25.42 -4.90
N ASN A 68 -24.07 -26.50 -5.45
CA ASN A 68 -24.87 -27.63 -5.93
C ASN A 68 -25.73 -28.24 -4.81
N THR A 69 -26.95 -28.67 -5.15
CA THR A 69 -27.92 -29.17 -4.17
C THR A 69 -27.42 -30.41 -3.42
N THR A 70 -27.33 -30.36 -2.10
CA THR A 70 -26.79 -31.47 -1.28
C THR A 70 -27.84 -32.56 -0.98
N LYS A 71 -29.13 -32.20 -0.98
CA LYS A 71 -30.25 -33.10 -0.66
C LYS A 71 -31.18 -33.28 -1.86
N PRO A 72 -31.70 -34.51 -2.10
CA PRO A 72 -32.75 -34.72 -3.09
C PRO A 72 -34.06 -34.09 -2.60
N TYR A 73 -34.83 -33.50 -3.51
CA TYR A 73 -36.08 -32.81 -3.17
C TYR A 73 -37.08 -32.89 -4.33
N LYS A 74 -38.36 -33.16 -4.06
CA LYS A 74 -39.46 -33.23 -5.05
C LYS A 74 -39.11 -34.01 -6.34
N GLY A 75 -38.48 -35.18 -6.20
CA GLY A 75 -38.11 -36.05 -7.33
C GLY A 75 -36.82 -35.63 -8.07
N PHE A 76 -36.14 -34.57 -7.63
CA PHE A 76 -34.85 -34.17 -8.18
C PHE A 76 -33.69 -34.83 -7.43
N ASN A 77 -32.69 -35.26 -8.20
CA ASN A 77 -31.45 -35.82 -7.68
C ASN A 77 -30.54 -34.74 -7.08
N LYS A 78 -29.70 -35.15 -6.11
CA LYS A 78 -28.63 -34.32 -5.55
C LYS A 78 -27.58 -33.96 -6.62
N GLY A 79 -26.82 -32.90 -6.40
CA GLY A 79 -25.72 -32.46 -7.27
C GLY A 79 -26.12 -31.54 -8.43
N ARG A 80 -27.34 -31.04 -8.47
CA ARG A 80 -27.81 -30.15 -9.54
C ARG A 80 -27.30 -28.73 -9.33
N SER A 81 -26.88 -28.09 -10.42
CA SER A 81 -26.65 -26.64 -10.45
C SER A 81 -28.00 -25.91 -10.50
N TRP A 82 -28.15 -24.86 -9.70
CA TRP A 82 -29.35 -24.03 -9.66
C TRP A 82 -28.92 -22.57 -9.49
N GLN A 83 -29.78 -21.65 -9.88
CA GLN A 83 -29.54 -20.22 -9.75
C GLN A 83 -30.33 -19.71 -8.56
N MET A 84 -29.69 -18.91 -7.70
CA MET A 84 -30.38 -18.21 -6.62
C MET A 84 -31.30 -17.14 -7.20
N GLU A 85 -32.51 -17.04 -6.66
CA GLU A 85 -33.42 -15.95 -6.96
C GLU A 85 -33.38 -14.91 -5.83
N GLU A 86 -33.72 -13.65 -6.11
CA GLU A 86 -33.63 -12.56 -5.12
C GLU A 86 -34.43 -12.85 -3.84
N LYS A 87 -35.57 -13.52 -3.96
CA LYS A 87 -36.39 -13.98 -2.81
C LYS A 87 -35.71 -15.00 -1.89
N ASP A 88 -34.65 -15.67 -2.36
CA ASP A 88 -33.85 -16.56 -1.52
C ASP A 88 -32.82 -15.79 -0.70
N LEU A 89 -32.47 -14.55 -1.12
CA LEU A 89 -31.63 -13.63 -0.35
C LEU A 89 -32.34 -13.16 0.92
N ASP A 90 -33.64 -12.91 0.88
CA ASP A 90 -34.46 -12.53 2.04
C ASP A 90 -34.65 -13.66 3.06
N ARG A 91 -34.30 -14.90 2.69
CA ARG A 91 -34.45 -16.11 3.53
C ARG A 91 -33.15 -16.58 4.19
N LEU A 92 -32.03 -15.95 3.86
CA LEU A 92 -30.71 -16.17 4.47
C LEU A 92 -30.63 -15.48 5.84
#